data_AF-K1SMM1-F1
#
_entry.id   AF-K1SMM1-F1
#
_cell.length_a   1.000
_cell.length_b   1.000
_cell.length_c   1.000
_cell.angle_alpha   90.00
_cell.angle_beta   90.00
_cell.angle_gamma   90.00
#
_symmetry.space_group_name_H-M   'P 1'
#
loop_
_entity.id
_entity.type
_entity.pdbx_description
1 polymer ?
#
loop_
_entity_poly.entity_id
_entity_poly.type
_entity_poly.pdbx_seq_one_letter_code
_entity_poly.pdbx_strand_id
1 'polypeptide(L)'
;QIGVEDVLQYMDEHFNPEADSRIKLLYIESIGDPDRLLFHASSLIKKGCKIAAIKAGSSESGSRAASSHTGAIASSDSAVEALFRKAGIVRCYSREELTTVGCIFTLPELKGKTSPSLPMPAVRE
;
A
#
# COMPACT_ATOMS: atom_id res chain seq x y z
N GLN A 1 -6.78 21.81 0.34
CA GLN A 1 -7.06 20.66 1.21
C GLN A 1 -5.78 19.86 1.29
N ILE A 2 -5.33 19.46 2.48
CA ILE A 2 -4.13 18.64 2.66
C ILE A 2 -4.46 17.22 2.18
N GLY A 3 -3.66 16.69 1.26
CA GLY A 3 -3.84 15.36 0.71
C GLY A 3 -3.01 14.28 1.43
N VAL A 4 -3.19 13.01 1.03
CA VAL A 4 -2.43 11.90 1.64
C VAL A 4 -0.95 12.00 1.32
N GLU A 5 -0.64 12.54 0.14
CA GLU A 5 0.71 12.76 -0.35
C GLU A 5 1.48 13.85 0.42
N ASP A 6 0.81 14.91 0.90
CA ASP A 6 1.37 15.94 1.79
C ASP A 6 1.74 15.32 3.15
N VAL A 7 0.83 14.50 3.69
CA VAL A 7 1.05 13.82 4.97
C VAL A 7 2.20 12.82 4.86
N LEU A 8 2.24 12.01 3.79
CA LEU A 8 3.33 11.08 3.54
C LEU A 8 4.67 11.79 3.32
N GLN A 9 4.68 12.90 2.58
CA GLN A 9 5.86 13.74 2.40
C GLN A 9 6.38 14.22 3.76
N TYR A 10 5.50 14.82 4.58
CA TYR A 10 5.89 15.29 5.91
C TYR A 10 6.45 14.17 6.78
N MET A 11 5.76 13.01 6.83
CA MET A 11 6.19 11.85 7.59
C MET A 11 7.52 11.27 7.12
N ASP A 12 7.81 11.33 5.81
CA ASP A 12 9.06 10.85 5.23
C ASP A 12 10.22 11.81 5.52
N GLU A 13 10.04 13.09 5.22
CA GLU A 13 11.09 14.12 5.38
C GLU A 13 11.50 14.33 6.85
N HIS A 14 10.56 14.13 7.79
CA HIS A 14 10.79 14.33 9.22
C HIS A 14 10.92 13.01 10.01
N PHE A 15 11.03 11.87 9.33
CA PHE A 15 11.05 10.57 10.00
C PHE A 15 12.21 10.42 10.98
N ASN A 16 11.90 10.22 12.26
CA ASN A 16 12.86 9.89 13.30
C ASN A 16 12.75 8.40 13.70
N PRO A 17 13.76 7.56 13.41
CA PRO A 17 13.70 6.12 13.66
C PRO A 17 13.61 5.72 15.15
N GLU A 18 13.96 6.62 16.08
CA GLU A 18 13.94 6.39 17.53
C GLU A 18 12.60 6.79 18.19
N ALA A 19 11.86 7.71 17.55
CA ALA A 19 10.65 8.29 18.13
C ALA A 19 9.37 7.96 17.34
N ASP A 20 9.48 7.79 16.03
CA ASP A 20 8.32 7.63 15.16
C ASP A 20 7.93 6.16 14.96
N SER A 21 6.63 5.92 14.89
CA SER A 21 6.10 4.61 14.51
C SER A 21 6.60 4.21 13.12
N ARG A 22 7.14 2.99 13.01
CA ARG A 22 7.49 2.36 11.73
C ARG A 22 6.27 1.82 10.98
N ILE A 23 5.12 1.70 11.63
CA ILE A 23 3.90 1.17 11.01
C ILE A 23 3.01 2.33 10.58
N LYS A 24 2.69 2.42 9.29
CA LYS A 24 1.81 3.44 8.72
C LYS A 24 0.58 2.76 8.09
N LEU A 25 -0.61 3.08 8.57
CA LEU A 25 -1.88 2.58 8.01
C LEU A 25 -2.61 3.74 7.34
N LEU A 26 -2.87 3.61 6.04
CA LEU A 26 -3.44 4.69 5.23
C LEU A 26 -4.87 4.36 4.81
N TYR A 27 -5.78 5.30 5.03
CA TYR A 27 -7.12 5.26 4.44
C TYR A 27 -7.19 6.38 3.40
N ILE A 28 -7.23 6.01 2.12
CA ILE A 28 -7.01 6.92 1.00
C ILE A 28 -8.32 7.09 0.23
N GLU A 29 -8.89 8.28 0.25
CA GLU A 29 -10.11 8.58 -0.52
C GLU A 29 -9.79 8.98 -1.96
N SER A 30 -8.72 9.74 -2.16
CA SER A 30 -8.24 10.19 -3.47
C SER A 30 -6.72 10.25 -3.51
N ILE A 31 -6.16 10.13 -4.72
CA ILE A 31 -4.73 10.28 -4.98
C ILE A 31 -4.63 11.37 -6.05
N GLY A 32 -4.19 12.56 -5.64
CA GLY A 32 -3.99 13.68 -6.57
C GLY A 32 -2.63 13.63 -7.27
N ASP A 33 -1.60 13.19 -6.55
CA ASP A 33 -0.22 13.09 -7.04
C ASP A 33 0.34 11.68 -6.76
N PRO A 34 0.21 10.75 -7.73
CA PRO A 34 0.65 9.37 -7.57
C PRO A 34 2.19 9.23 -7.52
N ASP A 35 2.93 10.11 -8.20
CA ASP A 35 4.40 10.05 -8.22
C ASP A 35 4.97 10.49 -6.87
N ARG A 36 4.40 11.53 -6.26
CA ARG A 36 4.77 11.96 -4.90
C ARG A 36 4.43 10.89 -3.86
N LEU A 37 3.26 10.26 -3.97
CA LEU A 37 2.89 9.12 -3.12
C LEU A 37 3.89 7.98 -3.26
N LEU A 38 4.21 7.58 -4.50
CA LEU A 38 5.17 6.52 -4.79
C LEU A 38 6.53 6.81 -4.16
N PHE A 39 7.04 8.04 -4.37
CA PHE A 39 8.35 8.45 -3.90
C PHE A 39 8.46 8.37 -2.38
N HIS A 40 7.58 9.04 -1.65
CA HIS A 40 7.66 9.12 -0.19
C HIS A 40 7.30 7.80 0.51
N ALA A 41 6.34 7.05 -0.02
CA ALA A 41 6.04 5.72 0.51
C ALA A 41 7.24 4.77 0.35
N SER A 42 7.86 4.74 -0.84
CA SER A 42 9.05 3.92 -1.11
C SER A 42 10.23 4.34 -0.22
N SER A 43 10.41 5.64 0.01
CA SER A 43 11.46 6.18 0.88
C SER A 43 11.26 5.75 2.33
N LEU A 44 10.05 5.89 2.88
CA LEU A 44 9.71 5.42 4.23
C LEU A 44 9.94 3.91 4.38
N ILE A 45 9.56 3.12 3.38
CA ILE A 45 9.79 1.67 3.39
C ILE A 45 11.29 1.34 3.41
N LYS A 46 12.12 2.05 2.63
CA LYS A 46 13.59 1.92 2.68
C LYS A 46 14.17 2.33 4.04
N LYS A 47 13.52 3.24 4.78
CA LYS A 47 13.87 3.61 6.17
C LYS A 47 13.42 2.57 7.21
N GLY A 48 12.81 1.46 6.76
CA GLY A 48 12.34 0.37 7.59
C GLY A 48 10.92 0.56 8.12
N CYS A 49 10.11 1.39 7.48
CA CYS A 49 8.67 1.45 7.75
C CYS A 49 7.92 0.32 7.02
N LYS A 50 6.77 -0.07 7.57
CA LYS A 50 5.80 -0.98 6.96
C LYS A 50 4.53 -0.18 6.71
N ILE A 51 4.06 -0.19 5.46
CA ILE A 51 2.90 0.62 5.05
C ILE A 51 1.81 -0.29 4.51
N ALA A 52 0.60 -0.14 5.03
CA ALA A 52 -0.60 -0.76 4.46
C ALA A 52 -1.63 0.32 4.14
N ALA A 53 -2.42 0.12 3.08
CA ALA A 53 -3.35 1.13 2.62
C ALA A 53 -4.66 0.55 2.06
N ILE A 54 -5.77 1.24 2.35
CA ILE A 54 -7.04 1.07 1.67
C ILE A 54 -7.24 2.24 0.70
N LYS A 55 -7.60 1.96 -0.56
CA LYS A 55 -8.23 2.97 -1.43
C LYS A 55 -9.74 2.88 -1.27
N ALA A 56 -10.32 3.85 -0.57
CA ALA A 56 -11.76 3.98 -0.36
C ALA A 56 -12.48 4.40 -1.65
N GLY A 57 -13.76 4.04 -1.76
CA GLY A 57 -14.60 4.36 -2.92
C GLY A 57 -14.39 3.47 -4.15
N SER A 58 -13.51 2.47 -4.07
CA SER A 58 -13.22 1.51 -5.14
C SER A 58 -14.22 0.35 -5.22
N SER A 59 -15.32 0.39 -4.44
CA SER A 59 -16.28 -0.72 -4.39
C SER A 59 -16.86 -0.96 -5.77
N GLU A 60 -17.15 -2.22 -6.07
CA GLU A 60 -17.74 -2.63 -7.35
C GLU A 60 -19.03 -1.86 -7.68
N SER A 61 -19.80 -1.44 -6.67
CA SER A 61 -20.97 -0.55 -6.81
C SER A 61 -20.64 0.91 -7.15
N GLY A 62 -19.60 1.50 -6.54
CA GLY A 62 -19.13 2.86 -6.84
C GLY A 62 -18.43 2.93 -8.21
N SER A 63 -17.64 1.90 -8.52
CA SER A 63 -17.11 1.65 -9.85
C SER A 63 -18.23 1.47 -10.87
N ARG A 64 -19.26 0.64 -10.63
CA ARG A 64 -20.40 0.49 -11.56
C ARG A 64 -21.16 1.81 -11.80
N ALA A 65 -21.45 2.59 -10.76
CA ALA A 65 -22.13 3.87 -10.90
C ALA A 65 -21.33 4.86 -11.78
N ALA A 66 -20.01 4.91 -11.63
CA ALA A 66 -19.15 5.78 -12.42
C ALA A 66 -18.78 5.21 -13.82
N SER A 67 -18.93 3.90 -14.07
CA SER A 67 -18.50 3.22 -15.32
C SER A 67 -19.58 3.13 -16.38
N SER A 68 -20.78 3.64 -16.08
CA SER A 68 -21.91 3.71 -17.00
C SER A 68 -21.59 4.42 -18.33
N HIS A 69 -20.42 5.06 -18.48
CA HIS A 69 -20.03 5.75 -19.72
C HIS A 69 -18.60 5.57 -20.23
N THR A 70 -17.63 5.03 -19.49
CA THR A 70 -16.24 4.93 -19.99
C THR A 70 -15.53 3.72 -19.37
N GLY A 71 -14.83 2.93 -20.21
CA GLY A 71 -14.01 1.80 -19.78
C GLY A 71 -12.78 2.15 -18.91
N ALA A 72 -12.77 3.33 -18.27
CA ALA A 72 -11.68 3.88 -17.47
C ALA A 72 -11.63 3.35 -16.02
N ILE A 73 -12.62 2.57 -15.60
CA ILE A 73 -12.78 2.18 -14.19
C ILE A 73 -12.01 0.93 -13.81
N ALA A 74 -11.87 -0.03 -14.72
CA ALA A 74 -10.94 -1.12 -14.54
C ALA A 74 -9.47 -0.63 -14.57
N SER A 75 -9.18 0.46 -15.30
CA SER A 75 -7.84 1.05 -15.37
C SER A 75 -7.46 1.83 -14.12
N SER A 76 -8.40 2.41 -13.38
CA SER A 76 -8.06 3.17 -12.16
C SER A 76 -7.70 2.26 -11.00
N ASP A 77 -8.43 1.16 -10.78
CA ASP A 77 -8.14 0.23 -9.70
C ASP A 77 -6.84 -0.56 -9.91
N SER A 78 -6.61 -1.01 -11.15
CA SER A 78 -5.36 -1.66 -11.57
C SER A 78 -4.17 -0.70 -11.56
N ALA A 79 -4.36 0.59 -11.84
CA ALA A 79 -3.32 1.60 -11.67
C ALA A 79 -2.97 1.82 -10.19
N VAL A 80 -3.96 1.86 -9.30
CA VAL A 80 -3.73 1.92 -7.85
C VAL A 80 -3.00 0.65 -7.37
N GLU A 81 -3.39 -0.51 -7.87
CA GLU A 81 -2.71 -1.78 -7.57
C GLU A 81 -1.23 -1.73 -7.96
N ALA A 82 -0.96 -1.32 -9.20
CA ALA A 82 0.39 -1.21 -9.71
C ALA A 82 1.21 -0.16 -8.93
N LEU A 83 0.59 0.97 -8.57
CA LEU A 83 1.21 2.02 -7.76
C LEU A 83 1.59 1.50 -6.38
N PHE A 84 0.67 0.89 -5.65
CA PHE A 84 0.92 0.35 -4.31
C PHE A 84 1.97 -0.75 -4.35
N ARG A 85 1.87 -1.68 -5.30
CA ARG A 85 2.86 -2.72 -5.52
C ARG A 85 4.25 -2.16 -5.79
N LYS A 86 4.36 -1.13 -6.65
CA LYS A 86 5.65 -0.48 -6.96
C LYS A 86 6.21 0.28 -5.75
N ALA A 87 5.35 0.87 -4.93
CA ALA A 87 5.74 1.56 -3.70
C ALA A 87 6.15 0.60 -2.57
N GLY A 88 5.72 -0.67 -2.63
CA GLY A 88 5.86 -1.64 -1.53
C GLY A 88 4.79 -1.51 -0.45
N ILE A 89 3.67 -0.85 -0.77
CA ILE A 89 2.51 -0.71 0.12
C ILE A 89 1.70 -2.01 0.06
N VAL A 90 1.35 -2.57 1.21
CA VAL A 90 0.41 -3.70 1.30
C VAL A 90 -1.01 -3.15 1.10
N ARG A 91 -1.64 -3.53 0.00
CA ARG A 91 -3.03 -3.14 -0.27
C ARG A 91 -3.99 -3.93 0.62
N CYS A 92 -5.00 -3.24 1.14
CA CYS A 92 -6.13 -3.83 1.86
C CYS A 92 -7.45 -3.37 1.22
N TYR A 93 -8.45 -4.23 1.27
CA TYR A 93 -9.78 -4.00 0.68
C TYR A 93 -10.86 -3.73 1.74
N SER A 94 -10.55 -3.94 3.03
CA SER A 94 -11.44 -3.57 4.13
C SER A 94 -10.68 -3.01 5.34
N ARG A 95 -11.42 -2.36 6.25
CA ARG A 95 -10.86 -1.80 7.50
C ARG A 95 -10.39 -2.91 8.44
N GLU A 96 -11.09 -4.04 8.42
CA GLU A 96 -10.74 -5.24 9.17
C GLU A 96 -9.42 -5.81 8.65
N GLU A 97 -9.25 -5.89 7.33
CA GLU A 97 -8.00 -6.33 6.71
C GLU A 97 -6.84 -5.37 7.03
N LEU A 98 -7.05 -4.05 6.92
CA LEU A 98 -6.04 -3.05 7.26
C LEU A 98 -5.58 -3.17 8.72
N THR A 99 -6.52 -3.38 9.65
CA THR A 99 -6.19 -3.57 11.06
C THR A 99 -5.46 -4.90 11.27
N THR A 100 -5.91 -5.97 10.60
CA THR A 100 -5.26 -7.29 10.66
C THR A 100 -3.81 -7.23 10.18
N VAL A 101 -3.56 -6.58 9.04
CA VAL A 101 -2.21 -6.35 8.51
C VAL A 101 -1.39 -5.48 9.46
N GLY A 102 -1.98 -4.44 10.05
CA GLY A 102 -1.34 -3.64 11.10
C GLY A 102 -0.86 -4.49 12.27
N CYS A 103 -1.70 -5.41 12.77
CA CYS A 103 -1.30 -6.36 13.81
C CYS A 103 -0.14 -7.26 13.34
N ILE A 104 -0.21 -7.80 12.12
CA ILE A 104 0.88 -8.62 11.54
C ILE A 104 2.20 -7.84 11.50
N PHE A 105 2.16 -6.55 11.17
CA PHE A 105 3.36 -5.71 11.11
C PHE A 105 4.07 -5.53 12.46
N THR A 106 3.37 -5.72 13.58
CA THR A 106 3.97 -5.69 14.94
C THR A 106 4.74 -6.96 15.28
N LEU A 107 4.52 -8.04 14.54
CA LEU A 107 5.19 -9.30 14.80
C LEU A 107 6.68 -9.23 14.40
N PRO A 108 7.56 -9.97 15.11
CA PRO A 108 8.94 -10.14 14.68
C PRO A 108 9.01 -10.67 13.25
N GLU A 109 10.06 -10.30 12.52
CA GLU A 109 10.28 -10.88 11.19
C GLU A 109 10.34 -12.40 11.26
N LEU A 110 9.54 -13.04 10.40
CA LEU A 110 9.56 -14.48 10.27
C LEU A 110 10.90 -14.90 9.67
N LYS A 111 11.80 -15.41 10.51
CA LYS A 111 13.05 -16.07 10.07
C LYS A 111 12.73 -17.45 9.51
N GLY A 112 12.12 -17.49 8.33
CA GLY A 112 11.84 -18.73 7.58
C GLY A 112 13.05 -19.21 6.77
N LYS A 113 13.18 -20.53 6.57
CA LYS A 113 14.22 -21.17 5.72
C LYS A 113 13.95 -21.02 4.21
N THR A 114 13.40 -19.91 3.77
CA THR A 114 13.24 -19.58 2.34
C THR A 114 13.99 -18.29 2.04
N SER A 115 15.31 -18.38 2.21
CA SER A 115 16.26 -17.68 1.33
C SER A 115 15.94 -18.06 -0.14
N PRO A 116 16.18 -17.18 -1.14
CA PRO A 116 15.93 -17.44 -2.56
C PRO A 116 16.69 -18.63 -3.18
N SER A 117 17.33 -19.49 -2.39
CA SER A 117 18.19 -20.58 -2.85
C SER A 117 17.54 -21.97 -2.82
N LEU A 118 16.23 -22.10 -2.57
CA LEU A 118 15.55 -23.39 -2.70
C LEU A 118 14.91 -23.52 -4.09
N PRO A 119 15.28 -24.54 -4.88
CA PRO A 119 14.65 -24.77 -6.18
C PRO A 119 13.15 -25.03 -5.97
N MET A 120 12.33 -24.34 -6.76
CA MET A 120 10.89 -24.57 -6.77
C MET A 120 10.61 -26.05 -7.10
N PRO A 121 9.70 -26.72 -6.38
CA PRO A 121 9.30 -28.07 -6.73
C PRO A 121 8.68 -28.04 -8.12
N ALA A 122 9.26 -28.82 -9.04
CA ALA A 122 8.78 -28.94 -10.41
C ALA A 122 7.31 -29.36 -10.40
N VAL A 123 6.48 -28.56 -11.05
CA VAL A 123 5.10 -28.90 -11.35
C VAL A 123 5.15 -30.15 -12.24
N ARG A 124 4.62 -31.27 -11.73
CA ARG A 124 4.40 -32.46 -12.54
C ARG A 124 3.12 -32.26 -13.34
N GLU A 125 3.25 -32.39 -14.66
CA GLU A 125 2.13 -32.52 -15.60
C GLU A 125 1.30 -33.79 -15.33
#